data_AF-A0A3A4AIW9-F1
#
_entry.id   AF-A0A3A4AIW9-F1
#
_cell.length_a   1.000
_cell.length_b   1.000
_cell.length_c   1.000
_cell.angle_alpha   90.00
_cell.angle_beta   90.00
_cell.angle_gamma   90.00
#
_symmetry.space_group_name_H-M   'P 1'
#
loop_
_entity.id
_entity.type
_entity.pdbx_description
1 polymer ?
#
loop_
_entity_poly.entity_id
_entity_poly.type
_entity_poly.pdbx_seq_one_letter_code
_entity_poly.pdbx_strand_id
1 'polypeptide(L)'
;MARIAAVLAMAASLVLLPTGTACACSCAEPEPRELVASATAVFTATATGVRLTGPAEGGGRVVATLSADHVYKGETRAEFTMSTAAQSPACGYAVKKGERYLIFARTGGSGLETDLCSGNRRLPAGDRPLRLTDETHGLSPLTADLITALGSPTRVRPASAESPTARPSPTSPGETTPAATSSARNVSRSSPLNGAGPLLAILAAAAIAGGAVVVIVRRRRSG
;
A
#
# COMPACT_ATOMS: atom_id res chain seq x y z
N MET A 1 -44.98 23.95 -18.45
CA MET A 1 -44.86 24.21 -17.00
C MET A 1 -44.44 22.95 -16.21
N ALA A 2 -45.28 21.90 -16.13
CA ALA A 2 -44.98 20.71 -15.31
C ALA A 2 -43.66 19.99 -15.65
N ARG A 3 -43.28 19.92 -16.93
CA ARG A 3 -42.02 19.29 -17.37
C ARG A 3 -40.78 20.09 -16.97
N ILE A 4 -40.87 21.42 -17.00
CA ILE A 4 -39.78 22.32 -16.59
C ILE A 4 -39.58 22.23 -15.06
N ALA A 5 -40.69 22.19 -14.31
CA ALA A 5 -40.65 22.00 -12.86
C ALA A 5 -40.03 20.65 -12.47
N ALA A 6 -40.34 19.58 -13.20
CA ALA A 6 -39.76 18.25 -12.95
C ALA A 6 -38.25 18.19 -13.23
N VAL A 7 -37.79 18.83 -14.33
CA VAL A 7 -36.35 18.90 -14.67
C VAL A 7 -35.59 19.74 -13.63
N LEU A 8 -36.16 20.86 -13.20
CA LEU A 8 -35.56 21.70 -12.14
C LEU A 8 -35.49 20.95 -10.80
N ALA A 9 -36.53 20.19 -10.44
CA ALA A 9 -36.53 19.38 -9.22
C ALA A 9 -35.50 18.23 -9.25
N MET A 10 -35.31 17.61 -10.41
CA MET A 10 -34.31 16.55 -10.59
C MET A 10 -32.87 17.11 -10.57
N ALA A 11 -32.64 18.25 -11.23
CA ALA A 11 -31.36 18.95 -11.19
C ALA A 11 -31.03 19.45 -9.78
N ALA A 12 -32.02 19.98 -9.05
CA ALA A 12 -31.85 20.40 -7.66
C ALA A 12 -31.50 19.21 -6.74
N SER A 13 -32.11 18.05 -6.95
CA SER A 13 -31.78 16.82 -6.19
C SER A 13 -30.35 16.35 -6.43
N LEU A 14 -29.78 16.58 -7.62
CA LEU A 14 -28.39 16.20 -7.94
C LEU A 14 -27.36 17.10 -7.23
N VAL A 15 -27.72 18.35 -6.91
CA VAL A 15 -26.89 19.29 -6.15
C VAL A 15 -26.91 19.01 -4.64
N LEU A 16 -27.95 18.31 -4.17
CA LEU A 16 -28.13 17.94 -2.75
C LEU A 16 -27.45 16.63 -2.36
N LEU A 17 -26.84 15.89 -3.31
CA LEU A 17 -25.97 14.79 -2.91
C LEU A 17 -24.71 15.40 -2.29
N PRO A 18 -24.36 15.05 -1.04
CA PRO A 18 -23.07 15.43 -0.50
C PRO A 18 -22.01 14.78 -1.40
N THR A 19 -21.33 15.59 -2.20
CA THR A 19 -20.04 15.19 -2.76
C THR A 19 -19.19 14.85 -1.54
N GLY A 20 -18.89 13.56 -1.37
CA GLY A 20 -18.14 13.07 -0.22
C GLY A 20 -16.97 14.00 0.03
N THR A 21 -16.96 14.63 1.20
CA THR A 21 -15.99 15.67 1.54
C THR A 21 -14.60 15.09 1.33
N ALA A 22 -13.92 15.52 0.27
CA ALA A 22 -12.49 15.37 0.15
C ALA A 22 -11.90 16.21 1.28
N CYS A 23 -11.67 15.56 2.43
CA CYS A 23 -11.00 16.15 3.56
C CYS A 23 -9.55 16.35 3.12
N ALA A 24 -9.26 17.52 2.54
CA ALA A 24 -7.90 17.98 2.31
C ALA A 24 -7.21 17.98 3.69
N CYS A 25 -6.42 16.94 3.94
CA CYS A 25 -6.12 16.46 5.28
C CYS A 25 -5.59 17.57 6.18
N SER A 26 -6.44 18.05 7.08
CA SER A 26 -6.05 18.94 8.18
C SER A 26 -5.87 18.05 9.39
N CYS A 27 -4.68 17.45 9.49
CA CYS A 27 -4.37 16.58 10.61
C CYS A 27 -4.34 17.46 11.88
N ALA A 28 -5.19 17.16 12.86
CA ALA A 28 -4.94 17.66 14.21
C ALA A 28 -3.65 16.99 14.69
N GLU A 29 -2.63 17.79 15.04
CA GLU A 29 -1.33 17.28 15.42
C GLU A 29 -1.42 16.58 16.78
N PRO A 30 -1.34 15.24 16.83
CA PRO A 30 -1.51 14.51 18.08
C PRO A 30 -0.19 14.50 18.86
N GLU A 31 -0.30 14.28 20.16
CA GLU A 31 0.85 14.21 21.05
C GLU A 31 1.79 13.05 20.63
N PRO A 32 3.13 13.17 20.78
CA PRO A 32 4.05 12.13 20.33
C PRO A 32 3.79 10.73 20.91
N ARG A 33 3.37 10.66 22.18
CA ARG A 33 2.97 9.40 22.82
C ARG A 33 1.74 8.78 22.17
N GLU A 34 0.80 9.61 21.70
CA GLU A 34 -0.43 9.16 21.05
C GLU A 34 -0.14 8.65 19.65
N LEU A 35 0.75 9.32 18.88
CA LEU A 35 1.25 8.83 17.60
C LEU A 35 1.83 7.42 17.70
N VAL A 36 2.71 7.22 18.68
CA VAL A 36 3.34 5.91 18.91
C VAL A 36 2.30 4.89 19.41
N ALA A 37 1.35 5.31 20.26
CA ALA A 37 0.32 4.43 20.79
C ALA A 37 -0.65 3.94 19.71
N SER A 38 -1.09 4.81 18.79
CA SER A 38 -2.04 4.49 17.73
C SER A 38 -1.46 3.63 16.61
N ALA A 39 -0.12 3.60 16.47
CA ALA A 39 0.56 2.77 15.49
C ALA A 39 0.64 1.30 15.93
N THR A 40 0.44 0.37 15.01
CA THR A 40 0.74 -1.06 15.21
C THR A 40 2.25 -1.32 15.11
N ALA A 41 2.92 -0.63 14.19
CA ALA A 41 4.35 -0.76 13.95
C ALA A 41 4.99 0.62 13.74
N VAL A 42 6.17 0.82 14.32
CA VAL A 42 6.97 2.04 14.14
C VAL A 42 8.41 1.65 13.87
N PHE A 43 8.96 2.10 12.75
CA PHE A 43 10.29 1.68 12.30
C PHE A 43 10.92 2.69 11.34
N THR A 44 12.26 2.71 11.28
CA THR A 44 12.97 3.35 10.16
C THR A 44 13.26 2.35 9.06
N ALA A 45 12.99 2.72 7.82
CA ALA A 45 13.24 1.87 6.66
C ALA A 45 13.55 2.66 5.40
N THR A 46 14.26 2.02 4.48
CA THR A 46 14.47 2.50 3.11
C THR A 46 13.46 1.84 2.17
N ALA A 47 12.80 2.63 1.33
CA ALA A 47 11.86 2.10 0.35
C ALA A 47 12.59 1.39 -0.80
N THR A 48 12.48 0.07 -0.88
CA THR A 48 13.13 -0.75 -1.91
C THR A 48 12.23 -0.97 -3.13
N GLY A 49 10.91 -0.84 -2.96
CA GLY A 49 9.92 -0.95 -4.03
C GLY A 49 8.73 -0.04 -3.79
N VAL A 50 8.23 0.60 -4.84
CA VAL A 50 6.99 1.39 -4.81
C VAL A 50 6.22 1.06 -6.08
N ARG A 51 4.95 0.70 -5.92
CA ARG A 51 4.04 0.43 -7.05
C ARG A 51 2.67 1.03 -6.79
N LEU A 52 1.97 1.34 -7.87
CA LEU A 52 0.60 1.82 -7.83
C LEU A 52 -0.35 0.66 -8.16
N THR A 53 -1.40 0.49 -7.36
CA THR A 53 -2.46 -0.49 -7.59
C THR A 53 -3.74 0.27 -7.95
N GLY A 54 -4.14 0.20 -9.22
CA GLY A 54 -5.27 0.96 -9.78
C GLY A 54 -4.87 2.38 -10.23
N PRO A 55 -5.75 3.08 -10.97
CA PRO A 55 -5.49 4.45 -11.39
C PRO A 55 -5.52 5.41 -10.19
N ALA A 56 -4.60 6.38 -10.14
CA ALA A 56 -4.52 7.33 -9.03
C ALA A 56 -5.82 8.14 -8.85
N GLU A 57 -6.39 8.62 -9.95
CA GLU A 57 -7.69 9.33 -10.04
C GLU A 57 -8.89 8.49 -9.54
N GLY A 58 -8.77 7.16 -9.57
CA GLY A 58 -9.86 6.23 -9.21
C GLY A 58 -9.73 5.63 -7.82
N GLY A 59 -9.02 6.28 -6.89
CA GLY A 59 -8.79 5.74 -5.55
C GLY A 59 -7.72 4.65 -5.51
N GLY A 60 -6.79 4.67 -6.48
CA GLY A 60 -5.63 3.78 -6.49
C GLY A 60 -4.81 3.90 -5.21
N ARG A 61 -4.05 2.85 -4.90
CA ARG A 61 -3.20 2.77 -3.71
C ARG A 61 -1.74 2.68 -4.09
N VAL A 62 -0.89 3.41 -3.38
CA VAL A 62 0.55 3.18 -3.42
C VAL A 62 0.85 2.07 -2.43
N VAL A 63 1.56 1.04 -2.89
CA VAL A 63 2.07 -0.02 -2.04
C VAL A 63 3.59 0.08 -2.04
N ALA A 64 4.20 0.19 -0.86
CA ALA A 64 5.63 0.29 -0.67
C ALA A 64 6.20 -0.96 -0.01
N THR A 65 7.32 -1.45 -0.53
CA THR A 65 8.18 -2.45 0.11
C THR A 65 9.34 -1.71 0.75
N LEU A 66 9.59 -1.99 2.03
CA LEU A 66 10.46 -1.23 2.89
C LEU A 66 11.46 -2.19 3.54
N SER A 67 12.76 -1.92 3.40
CA SER A 67 13.79 -2.61 4.15
C SER A 67 14.07 -1.85 5.45
N ALA A 68 13.73 -2.46 6.59
CA ALA A 68 13.84 -1.81 7.89
C ALA A 68 15.25 -1.93 8.47
N ASP A 69 15.74 -0.82 9.02
CA ASP A 69 17.02 -0.75 9.73
C ASP A 69 16.82 -0.87 11.24
N HIS A 70 15.75 -0.24 11.75
CA HIS A 70 15.46 -0.15 13.19
C HIS A 70 13.95 -0.19 13.43
N VAL A 71 13.52 -0.99 14.41
CA VAL A 71 12.12 -1.11 14.85
C VAL A 71 11.99 -0.57 16.26
N TYR A 72 11.07 0.37 16.46
CA TYR A 72 10.75 1.00 17.74
C TYR A 72 9.50 0.39 18.37
N LYS A 73 8.55 -0.08 17.54
CA LYS A 73 7.34 -0.76 17.99
C LYS A 73 6.88 -1.80 16.97
N GLY A 74 6.28 -2.87 17.46
CA GLY A 74 5.69 -3.93 16.65
C GLY A 74 6.68 -5.07 16.39
N GLU A 75 6.34 -5.92 15.44
CA GLU A 75 7.17 -7.07 15.09
C GLU A 75 8.51 -6.67 14.46
N THR A 76 9.59 -7.31 14.90
CA THR A 76 10.93 -7.07 14.36
C THR A 76 11.16 -7.86 13.07
N ARG A 77 10.88 -7.23 11.92
CA ARG A 77 11.06 -7.81 10.58
C ARG A 77 12.01 -6.97 9.74
N ALA A 78 12.79 -7.61 8.87
CA ALA A 78 13.74 -6.93 7.97
C ALA A 78 13.04 -6.27 6.77
N GLU A 79 11.86 -6.76 6.42
CA GLU A 79 11.06 -6.23 5.32
C GLU A 79 9.61 -6.01 5.78
N PHE A 80 9.07 -4.86 5.41
CA PHE A 80 7.66 -4.53 5.58
C PHE A 80 7.03 -4.18 4.24
N THR A 81 5.77 -4.56 4.08
CA THR A 81 4.91 -4.02 3.02
C THR A 81 3.85 -3.15 3.67
N MET A 82 3.74 -1.90 3.20
CA MET A 82 2.67 -0.99 3.61
C MET A 82 1.93 -0.42 2.41
N SER A 83 0.70 0.05 2.61
CA SER A 83 -0.04 0.78 1.59
C SER A 83 -0.54 2.13 2.08
N THR A 84 -0.80 3.03 1.15
CA THR A 84 -1.37 4.36 1.39
C THR A 84 -2.17 4.78 0.16
N ALA A 85 -3.07 5.76 0.29
CA ALA A 85 -3.77 6.31 -0.86
C ALA A 85 -2.77 6.91 -1.86
N ALA A 86 -3.05 6.82 -3.17
CA ALA A 86 -2.14 7.37 -4.18
C ALA A 86 -2.17 8.90 -4.25
N GLN A 87 -3.26 9.50 -3.78
CA GLN A 87 -3.51 10.93 -3.91
C GLN A 87 -3.39 11.63 -2.56
N SER A 88 -2.66 12.74 -2.54
CA SER A 88 -2.54 13.61 -1.36
C SER A 88 -3.90 14.12 -0.84
N PRO A 89 -4.87 14.52 -1.69
CA PRO A 89 -6.24 14.85 -1.24
C PRO A 89 -6.97 13.72 -0.50
N ALA A 90 -6.55 12.46 -0.67
CA ALA A 90 -7.07 11.30 0.04
C ALA A 90 -6.16 10.87 1.22
N CYS A 91 -5.34 11.80 1.73
CA CYS A 91 -4.32 11.59 2.76
C CYS A 91 -3.23 10.57 2.37
N GLY A 92 -2.96 10.46 1.08
CA GLY A 92 -1.87 9.64 0.57
C GLY A 92 -0.50 10.13 1.03
N TYR A 93 0.31 9.25 1.59
CA TYR A 93 1.69 9.54 1.93
C TYR A 93 2.62 9.29 0.74
N ALA A 94 3.39 10.29 0.33
CA ALA A 94 4.29 10.17 -0.81
C ALA A 94 5.55 9.37 -0.44
N VAL A 95 5.62 8.12 -0.89
CA VAL A 95 6.79 7.25 -0.72
C VAL A 95 7.58 7.17 -2.02
N LYS A 96 8.88 7.44 -1.95
CA LYS A 96 9.81 7.35 -3.08
C LYS A 96 10.83 6.25 -2.83
N LYS A 97 11.03 5.41 -3.85
CA LYS A 97 12.05 4.35 -3.85
C LYS A 97 13.44 4.96 -3.63
N GLY A 98 14.25 4.33 -2.78
CA GLY A 98 15.60 4.75 -2.42
C GLY A 98 15.67 5.75 -1.27
N GLU A 99 14.55 6.36 -0.88
CA GLU A 99 14.52 7.27 0.27
C GLU A 99 14.24 6.51 1.58
N ARG A 100 14.72 7.09 2.67
CA ARG A 100 14.58 6.55 4.02
C ARG A 100 13.53 7.32 4.81
N TYR A 101 12.78 6.60 5.64
CA TYR A 101 11.65 7.12 6.36
C TYR A 101 11.58 6.59 7.78
N LEU A 102 11.07 7.40 8.72
CA LEU A 102 10.40 6.95 9.93
C LEU A 102 8.93 6.75 9.58
N ILE A 103 8.46 5.51 9.71
CA ILE A 103 7.10 5.12 9.37
C ILE A 103 6.32 4.78 10.64
N PHE A 104 5.11 5.33 10.73
CA PHE A 104 4.08 4.96 11.68
C PHE A 104 2.99 4.24 10.90
N ALA A 105 2.92 2.93 11.09
CA ALA A 105 1.96 2.09 10.38
C ALA A 105 0.92 1.53 11.35
N ARG A 106 -0.33 1.57 10.92
CA ARG A 106 -1.48 0.95 11.57
C ARG A 106 -1.94 -0.25 10.76
N THR A 107 -2.65 -1.17 11.39
CA THR A 107 -3.32 -2.25 10.66
C THR A 107 -4.51 -1.68 9.89
N GLY A 108 -4.62 -1.98 8.60
CA GLY A 108 -5.71 -1.53 7.74
C GLY A 108 -5.86 -2.43 6.51
N GLY A 109 -7.08 -2.57 6.00
CA GLY A 109 -7.35 -3.45 4.86
C GLY A 109 -6.83 -4.87 5.09
N SER A 110 -5.86 -5.29 4.27
CA SER A 110 -5.20 -6.61 4.34
C SER A 110 -3.79 -6.59 4.94
N GLY A 111 -3.32 -5.47 5.50
CA GLY A 111 -1.95 -5.37 6.01
C GLY A 111 -1.64 -4.10 6.79
N LEU A 112 -0.41 -3.60 6.65
CA LEU A 112 -0.02 -2.31 7.21
C LEU A 112 -0.42 -1.18 6.27
N GLU A 113 -0.98 -0.13 6.85
CA GLU A 113 -1.34 1.09 6.16
C GLU A 113 -0.79 2.31 6.89
N THR A 114 -0.57 3.37 6.12
CA THR A 114 -0.17 4.67 6.63
C THR A 114 -0.77 5.78 5.79
N ASP A 115 -0.78 7.00 6.32
CA ASP A 115 -1.33 8.18 5.67
C ASP A 115 -0.51 9.43 6.01
N LEU A 116 -0.91 10.56 5.43
CA LEU A 116 -0.26 11.85 5.64
C LEU A 116 -0.31 12.30 7.12
N CYS A 117 -1.28 11.84 7.91
CA CYS A 117 -1.51 12.23 9.29
C CYS A 117 -0.84 11.29 10.31
N SER A 118 -0.29 10.17 9.87
CA SER A 118 0.25 9.14 10.75
C SER A 118 1.54 9.56 11.47
N GLY A 119 2.14 10.71 11.12
CA GLY A 119 3.39 11.19 11.72
C GLY A 119 4.65 10.72 10.99
N ASN A 120 4.51 10.22 9.76
CA ASN A 120 5.64 9.78 8.95
C ASN A 120 6.62 10.92 8.64
N ARG A 121 7.90 10.59 8.57
CA ARG A 121 8.97 11.55 8.27
C ARG A 121 9.98 10.96 7.31
N ARG A 122 10.36 11.72 6.29
CA ARG A 122 11.57 11.44 5.49
C ARG A 122 12.79 11.74 6.34
N LEU A 123 13.77 10.85 6.28
CA LEU A 123 15.03 10.93 7.01
C LEU A 123 16.21 11.13 6.05
N PRO A 124 17.36 11.60 6.56
CA PRO A 124 18.61 11.52 5.84
C PRO A 124 18.98 10.06 5.53
N ALA A 125 19.74 9.86 4.46
CA ALA A 125 20.27 8.54 4.10
C ALA A 125 21.18 7.95 5.19
N GLY A 126 21.32 6.62 5.18
CA GLY A 126 22.09 5.85 6.16
C GLY A 126 21.21 4.85 6.90
N ASP A 127 21.76 4.15 7.88
CA ASP A 127 21.06 3.07 8.60
C ASP A 127 21.05 3.28 10.12
N ARG A 128 21.74 4.31 10.64
CA ARG A 128 21.87 4.57 12.08
C ARG A 128 20.52 4.84 12.79
N PRO A 129 20.44 4.62 14.11
CA PRO A 129 19.29 5.03 14.92
C PRO A 129 18.96 6.53 14.75
N LEU A 130 17.68 6.87 14.96
CA LEU A 130 17.20 8.25 14.97
C LEU A 130 17.89 9.07 16.06
N ARG A 131 18.23 10.31 15.73
CA ARG A 131 18.81 11.29 16.66
C ARG A 131 18.01 12.60 16.56
N LEU A 132 17.92 13.32 17.66
CA LEU A 132 17.23 14.62 17.71
C LEU A 132 17.76 15.64 16.69
N THR A 133 19.03 15.51 16.29
CA THR A 133 19.70 16.39 15.31
C THR A 133 19.42 16.03 13.85
N ASP A 134 18.61 15.00 13.58
CA ASP A 134 18.34 14.56 12.21
C ASP A 134 17.39 15.54 11.51
N GLU A 135 17.77 16.00 10.32
CA GLU A 135 16.90 16.83 9.50
C GLU A 135 15.78 15.96 8.88
N THR A 136 14.57 16.12 9.41
CA THR A 136 13.42 15.33 8.98
C THR A 136 12.37 16.19 8.29
N HIS A 137 11.67 15.63 7.30
CA HIS A 137 10.54 16.28 6.64
C HIS A 137 9.28 15.45 6.79
N GLY A 138 8.21 16.02 7.33
CA GLY A 138 6.96 15.31 7.59
C GLY A 138 5.94 16.24 8.24
N LEU A 139 4.98 15.64 8.97
CA LEU A 139 3.91 16.38 9.65
C LEU A 139 4.45 17.38 10.69
N SER A 140 5.48 16.97 11.43
CA SER A 140 6.09 17.76 12.50
C SER A 140 7.60 17.52 12.56
N PRO A 141 8.40 18.45 13.15
CA PRO A 141 9.81 18.18 13.41
C PRO A 141 10.01 16.97 14.35
N LEU A 142 11.24 16.49 14.40
CA LEU A 142 11.65 15.51 15.41
C LEU A 142 11.83 16.24 16.75
N THR A 143 11.15 15.78 17.80
CA THR A 143 11.19 16.39 19.13
C THR A 143 11.79 15.44 20.16
N ALA A 144 12.26 15.98 21.29
CA ALA A 144 12.75 15.16 22.40
C ALA A 144 11.65 14.24 22.95
N ASP A 145 10.42 14.73 23.00
CA ASP A 145 9.25 13.95 23.43
C ASP A 145 8.96 12.79 22.48
N LEU A 146 9.11 13.00 21.16
CA LEU A 146 8.97 11.91 20.19
C LEU A 146 10.07 10.87 20.33
N ILE A 147 11.33 11.29 20.44
CA ILE A 147 12.45 10.35 20.67
C ILE A 147 12.21 9.53 21.94
N THR A 148 11.72 10.19 22.99
CA THR A 148 11.38 9.52 24.26
C THR A 148 10.22 8.56 24.09
N ALA A 149 9.17 8.95 23.38
CA ALA A 149 7.99 8.11 23.11
C ALA A 149 8.32 6.89 22.24
N LEU A 150 9.25 7.03 21.29
CA LEU A 150 9.73 5.92 20.45
C LEU A 150 10.53 4.89 21.25
N GLY A 151 11.20 5.31 22.32
CA GLY A 151 12.04 4.44 23.14
C GLY A 151 13.28 3.92 22.41
N SER A 152 13.84 2.81 22.90
CA SER A 152 15.06 2.23 22.35
C SER A 152 14.77 1.38 21.11
N PRO A 153 15.41 1.65 19.96
CA PRO A 153 15.21 0.84 18.77
C PRO A 153 15.91 -0.52 18.85
N THR A 154 15.27 -1.53 18.26
CA THR A 154 15.93 -2.81 17.93
C THR A 154 16.47 -2.72 16.51
N ARG A 155 17.77 -2.95 16.32
CA ARG A 155 18.38 -2.99 14.98
C ARG A 155 17.93 -4.25 14.26
N VAL A 156 17.45 -4.10 13.03
CA VAL A 156 17.15 -5.21 12.14
C VAL A 156 18.21 -5.25 11.07
N ARG A 157 18.87 -6.40 10.92
CA ARG A 157 19.90 -6.59 9.90
C ARG A 157 19.22 -7.18 8.65
N PRO A 158 19.32 -6.51 7.49
CA PRO A 158 18.82 -7.10 6.25
C PRO A 158 19.55 -8.41 5.98
N ALA A 159 18.81 -9.44 5.51
CA ALA A 159 19.40 -10.74 5.17
C ALA A 159 20.56 -10.63 4.16
N SER A 160 20.59 -9.59 3.34
CA SER A 160 21.67 -9.31 2.38
C SER A 160 23.00 -8.86 3.02
N ALA A 161 22.98 -8.39 4.28
CA ALA A 161 24.18 -8.06 5.04
C ALA A 161 24.76 -9.26 5.78
N GLU A 162 24.04 -10.39 5.81
CA GLU A 162 24.58 -11.70 6.15
C GLU A 162 25.42 -12.18 4.95
N SER A 163 26.57 -11.55 4.73
CA SER A 163 27.54 -12.05 3.74
C SER A 163 27.85 -13.51 4.07
N PRO A 164 27.80 -14.44 3.09
CA PRO A 164 28.26 -15.81 3.27
C PRO A 164 29.79 -15.81 3.37
N THR A 165 30.34 -15.40 4.51
CA THR A 165 31.77 -15.51 4.83
C THR A 165 32.07 -16.75 5.67
N ALA A 166 31.38 -17.86 5.35
CA ALA A 166 31.87 -19.19 5.68
C ALA A 166 32.16 -19.91 4.36
N ARG A 167 33.31 -19.58 3.76
CA ARG A 167 33.93 -20.41 2.74
C ARG A 167 34.35 -21.71 3.45
N PRO A 168 33.79 -22.89 3.16
CA PRO A 168 34.44 -24.13 3.58
C PRO A 168 35.80 -24.21 2.87
N SER A 169 36.85 -24.39 3.64
CA SER A 169 38.21 -24.58 3.14
C SER A 169 38.24 -25.78 2.20
N PRO A 170 38.83 -25.68 0.99
CA PRO A 170 39.02 -26.86 0.15
C PRO A 170 40.17 -27.68 0.74
N THR A 171 39.84 -28.79 1.40
CA THR A 171 40.82 -29.86 1.62
C THR A 171 40.75 -30.77 0.42
N SER A 172 41.76 -30.70 -0.44
CA SER A 172 42.06 -31.72 -1.44
C SER A 172 43.34 -32.42 -0.98
N PRO A 173 43.41 -33.76 -1.09
CA PRO A 173 44.29 -34.30 -2.13
C PRO A 173 43.78 -35.59 -2.83
N GLY A 174 44.17 -35.72 -4.10
CA GLY A 174 44.41 -36.99 -4.84
C GLY A 174 43.21 -37.60 -5.56
N GLU A 175 43.07 -37.46 -6.89
CA GLU A 175 43.62 -38.36 -7.93
C GLU A 175 42.89 -39.73 -7.91
N THR A 176 42.11 -40.18 -8.92
CA THR A 176 42.48 -40.47 -10.31
C THR A 176 41.21 -40.80 -11.13
N THR A 177 41.12 -40.32 -12.37
CA THR A 177 40.21 -40.76 -13.47
C THR A 177 40.75 -42.13 -14.02
N PRO A 178 40.03 -43.01 -14.77
CA PRO A 178 39.06 -42.65 -15.80
C PRO A 178 37.88 -43.58 -16.15
N ALA A 179 36.95 -42.95 -16.90
CA ALA A 179 36.16 -43.45 -18.04
C ALA A 179 35.29 -44.71 -17.88
N ALA A 180 33.98 -44.53 -18.07
CA ALA A 180 33.16 -45.46 -18.84
C ALA A 180 31.97 -44.75 -19.52
N THR A 181 31.97 -44.89 -20.84
CA THR A 181 30.94 -44.56 -21.83
C THR A 181 29.65 -45.36 -21.64
N SER A 182 28.48 -44.73 -21.77
CA SER A 182 27.28 -45.28 -22.46
C SER A 182 26.15 -44.24 -22.39
N SER A 183 25.70 -43.63 -23.50
CA SER A 183 24.86 -44.22 -24.56
C SER A 183 23.40 -44.41 -24.13
N ALA A 184 22.54 -43.49 -24.54
CA ALA A 184 21.18 -43.70 -25.08
C ALA A 184 20.44 -42.34 -25.08
N ARG A 185 20.29 -41.64 -26.22
CA ARG A 185 19.15 -41.78 -27.14
C ARG A 185 17.81 -41.99 -26.42
N ASN A 186 16.98 -40.94 -26.33
CA ASN A 186 15.62 -40.97 -26.90
C ASN A 186 14.92 -39.61 -26.71
N VAL A 187 14.65 -38.90 -27.81
CA VAL A 187 13.34 -38.86 -28.51
C VAL A 187 12.48 -37.70 -28.00
N SER A 188 12.66 -36.58 -28.69
CA SER A 188 11.62 -35.81 -29.37
C SER A 188 10.18 -36.30 -29.14
N ARG A 189 9.39 -35.52 -28.41
CA ARG A 189 7.95 -35.38 -28.67
C ARG A 189 7.56 -33.91 -28.55
N SER A 190 7.64 -33.25 -29.69
CA SER A 190 6.76 -32.14 -30.05
C SER A 190 5.31 -32.65 -30.16
N SER A 191 4.36 -31.78 -29.79
CA SER A 191 3.00 -31.57 -30.36
C SER A 191 1.98 -31.23 -29.27
N PRO A 192 0.85 -30.58 -29.58
CA PRO A 192 0.68 -29.44 -30.48
C PRO A 192 -0.19 -28.33 -29.86
N LEU A 193 -0.23 -27.20 -30.57
CA LEU A 193 -1.28 -26.18 -30.48
C LEU A 193 -2.65 -26.80 -30.77
N ASN A 194 -3.67 -26.47 -29.97
CA ASN A 194 -5.05 -26.30 -30.43
C ASN A 194 -5.92 -25.67 -29.34
N GLY A 195 -6.63 -24.60 -29.70
CA GLY A 195 -7.60 -23.96 -28.83
C GLY A 195 -8.03 -22.57 -29.26
N ALA A 196 -8.25 -22.35 -30.55
CA ALA A 196 -9.04 -21.21 -31.02
C ALA A 196 -10.51 -21.47 -30.70
N GLY A 197 -11.17 -20.49 -30.09
CA GLY A 197 -12.61 -20.46 -29.89
C GLY A 197 -13.06 -19.04 -29.57
N PRO A 198 -13.58 -18.28 -30.57
CA PRO A 198 -14.34 -17.07 -30.31
C PRO A 198 -15.76 -17.46 -29.91
N LEU A 199 -16.45 -16.65 -29.10
CA LEU A 199 -17.89 -16.35 -29.24
C LEU A 199 -18.46 -15.65 -27.99
N LEU A 200 -19.43 -14.79 -28.30
CA LEU A 200 -20.53 -14.29 -27.48
C LEU A 200 -20.31 -12.99 -26.69
N ALA A 201 -20.60 -11.92 -27.43
CA ALA A 201 -21.32 -10.75 -26.95
C ALA A 201 -22.46 -11.11 -25.98
N ILE A 202 -22.55 -10.38 -24.86
CA ILE A 202 -23.80 -10.18 -24.14
C ILE A 202 -23.97 -8.67 -23.96
N LEU A 203 -24.75 -8.09 -24.88
CA LEU A 203 -25.56 -6.91 -24.61
C LEU A 203 -26.60 -7.30 -23.55
N ALA A 204 -26.60 -6.60 -22.42
CA ALA A 204 -27.77 -6.56 -21.54
C ALA A 204 -27.97 -5.12 -21.06
N ALA A 205 -28.77 -4.39 -21.83
CA ALA A 205 -29.45 -3.20 -21.37
C ALA A 205 -30.40 -3.59 -20.22
N ALA A 206 -30.18 -3.04 -19.03
CA ALA A 206 -31.15 -3.06 -17.95
C ALA A 206 -31.68 -1.63 -17.75
N ALA A 207 -32.56 -1.21 -18.66
CA ALA A 207 -33.67 -0.36 -18.28
C ALA A 207 -34.78 -1.29 -17.80
N ILE A 208 -35.40 -1.04 -16.63
CA ILE A 208 -36.82 -1.27 -16.33
C ILE A 208 -37.14 -0.84 -14.89
N ALA A 209 -38.23 -0.06 -14.79
CA ALA A 209 -39.20 0.05 -13.70
C ALA A 209 -38.80 0.63 -12.34
N GLY A 210 -38.72 1.96 -12.26
CA GLY A 210 -39.02 2.72 -11.03
C GLY A 210 -40.37 3.45 -11.03
N GLY A 211 -41.05 3.55 -12.19
CA GLY A 211 -42.15 4.51 -12.38
C GLY A 211 -43.57 4.01 -12.07
N ALA A 212 -43.79 2.71 -11.91
CA ALA A 212 -45.15 2.16 -11.83
C ALA A 212 -45.77 2.18 -10.42
N VAL A 213 -44.95 2.23 -9.36
CA VAL A 213 -45.48 2.10 -7.98
C VAL A 213 -46.15 3.40 -7.49
N VAL A 214 -45.70 4.57 -7.95
CA VAL A 214 -46.21 5.86 -7.43
C VAL A 214 -47.57 6.25 -8.03
N VAL A 215 -47.92 5.75 -9.22
CA VAL A 215 -49.20 6.12 -9.87
C VAL A 215 -50.41 5.41 -9.24
N ILE A 216 -50.21 4.23 -8.62
CA ILE A 216 -51.33 3.46 -8.04
C ILE A 216 -51.87 4.10 -6.75
N VAL A 217 -51.07 4.85 -5.99
CA VAL A 217 -51.52 5.49 -4.75
C VAL A 217 -52.46 6.68 -5.01
N ARG A 218 -52.37 7.32 -6.18
CA ARG A 218 -53.13 8.56 -6.45
C ARG A 218 -54.58 8.32 -6.88
N ARG A 219 -54.96 7.10 -7.29
CA ARG A 219 -56.33 6.80 -7.78
C ARG A 219 -57.29 6.32 -6.68
N ARG A 220 -56.81 6.05 -5.46
CA ARG A 220 -57.64 5.58 -4.32
C ARG A 220 -58.16 6.69 -3.41
N ARG A 221 -57.92 7.97 -3.73
CA ARG A 221 -58.32 9.13 -2.90
C ARG A 221 -59.43 10.00 -3.51
N SER A 222 -60.07 9.53 -4.58
CA SER A 222 -61.16 10.23 -5.26
C SER A 222 -62.38 9.32 -5.42
N GLY A 223 -62.90 8.86 -4.28
CA GLY A 223 -64.17 8.17 -4.11
C GLY A 223 -64.70 8.52 -2.73
#